data_AF-A0A5Q0H934-F1
#
_entry.id   AF-A0A5Q0H934-F1
#
_cell.length_a   1.000
_cell.length_b   1.000
_cell.length_c   1.000
_cell.angle_alpha   90.00
_cell.angle_beta   90.00
_cell.angle_gamma   90.00
#
_symmetry.space_group_name_H-M   'P 1'
#
loop_
_entity.id
_entity.type
_entity.pdbx_description
1 polymer ?
#
loop_
_entity_poly.entity_id
_entity_poly.type
_entity_poly.pdbx_seq_one_letter_code
_entity_poly.pdbx_strand_id
1 'polypeptide(L)'
;MNEHELKGALRDAVVASSPPPPMDVAAALERGRRADRRRRATWGAGVAGLAVVGIAVGAALVPTAGGGAGPGVGAGPSNPAPPSVTLTGAPPPSAPSAPSSASSSTSETKPSWPDGQTDRTATSGPHADRATKLLADVGAALPAGLRAEDRERVGYPDHGPMTRVQGQYADTVDGVQVWEYTAITPLVRLGEPGVAKLRVEVETKGNNTIRGEACEAATQEPYPISGGTCEVVEVDGRRVGVVTGAGADRQRDTYDSAAFYRHPDGTLVKVGVSRAFGNSGLPGMAEVPLSARQLAALAADQRFHLE
;
A
#
# COMPACT_ATOMS: atom_id res chain seq x y z
N MET A 1 -3.31 -15.41 -46.96
CA MET A 1 -4.45 -15.43 -46.04
C MET A 1 -5.13 -14.07 -46.12
N ASN A 2 -6.41 -14.02 -46.49
CA ASN A 2 -7.14 -12.75 -46.62
C ASN A 2 -7.83 -12.38 -45.29
N GLU A 3 -8.27 -11.12 -45.15
CA GLU A 3 -8.89 -10.62 -43.90
C GLU A 3 -10.14 -11.42 -43.50
N HIS A 4 -10.85 -11.99 -44.48
CA HIS A 4 -12.04 -12.81 -44.22
C HIS A 4 -11.67 -14.19 -43.65
N GLU A 5 -10.57 -14.80 -44.09
CA GLU A 5 -10.04 -16.04 -43.52
C GLU A 5 -9.54 -15.85 -42.08
N LEU A 6 -8.88 -14.74 -41.78
CA LEU A 6 -8.45 -14.41 -40.41
C LEU A 6 -9.65 -14.19 -39.48
N LYS A 7 -10.65 -13.44 -39.94
CA LYS A 7 -11.90 -13.22 -39.18
C LYS A 7 -12.69 -14.51 -38.97
N GLY A 8 -12.68 -15.41 -39.97
CA GLY A 8 -13.28 -16.74 -39.86
C GLY A 8 -12.58 -17.60 -38.80
N ALA A 9 -11.24 -17.71 -38.89
CA ALA A 9 -10.44 -18.49 -37.95
C ALA A 9 -10.55 -17.97 -36.50
N LEU A 10 -10.60 -16.65 -36.30
CA LEU A 10 -10.81 -16.06 -34.97
C LEU A 10 -12.21 -16.33 -34.43
N ARG A 11 -13.26 -16.31 -35.26
CA ARG A 11 -14.62 -16.63 -34.82
C ARG A 11 -14.76 -18.11 -34.46
N ASP A 12 -14.19 -19.02 -35.26
CA ASP A 12 -14.21 -20.45 -34.95
C ASP A 12 -13.43 -20.77 -33.67
N ALA A 13 -12.28 -20.11 -33.44
CA ALA A 13 -11.51 -20.27 -32.21
C ALA A 13 -12.28 -19.78 -30.96
N VAL A 14 -13.10 -18.73 -31.09
CA VAL A 14 -13.92 -18.22 -29.99
C VAL A 14 -15.12 -19.13 -29.71
N VAL A 15 -15.76 -19.70 -30.74
CA VAL A 15 -16.90 -20.61 -30.59
C VAL A 15 -16.48 -21.99 -30.05
N ALA A 16 -15.26 -22.45 -30.38
CA ALA A 16 -14.72 -23.70 -29.86
C ALA A 16 -14.29 -23.63 -28.37
N SER A 17 -14.23 -22.43 -27.79
CA SER A 17 -13.99 -22.28 -26.36
C SER A 17 -15.25 -22.69 -25.59
N SER A 18 -15.16 -23.80 -24.85
CA SER A 18 -16.22 -24.20 -23.94
C SER A 18 -16.53 -23.03 -23.00
N PRO A 19 -17.82 -22.70 -22.76
CA PRO A 19 -18.17 -21.60 -21.88
C PRO A 19 -17.40 -21.77 -20.56
N PRO A 20 -16.78 -20.70 -20.02
CA PRO A 20 -16.05 -20.81 -18.78
C PRO A 20 -16.99 -21.42 -17.72
N PRO A 21 -16.51 -22.40 -16.94
CA PRO A 21 -17.35 -23.04 -15.94
C PRO A 21 -17.98 -21.96 -15.05
N PRO A 22 -19.28 -22.08 -14.72
CA PRO A 22 -19.98 -21.07 -13.94
C PRO A 22 -19.25 -20.86 -12.62
N MET A 23 -18.90 -19.61 -12.32
CA MET A 23 -18.18 -19.26 -11.11
C MET A 23 -19.11 -19.46 -9.91
N ASP A 24 -18.75 -20.37 -9.00
CA ASP A 24 -19.46 -20.53 -7.73
C ASP A 24 -19.14 -19.36 -6.79
N VAL A 25 -20.07 -18.41 -6.73
CA VAL A 25 -19.98 -17.20 -5.89
C VAL A 25 -19.86 -17.56 -4.40
N ALA A 26 -20.51 -18.64 -3.94
CA ALA A 26 -20.44 -19.06 -2.56
C ALA A 26 -19.03 -19.57 -2.23
N ALA A 27 -18.44 -20.39 -3.11
CA ALA A 27 -17.06 -20.85 -2.96
C ALA A 27 -16.04 -19.69 -3.00
N ALA A 28 -16.26 -18.69 -3.85
CA ALA A 28 -15.41 -17.50 -3.93
C ALA A 28 -15.47 -16.68 -2.62
N LEU A 29 -16.66 -16.41 -2.09
CA LEU A 29 -16.85 -15.71 -0.82
C LEU A 29 -16.28 -16.49 0.37
N GLU A 30 -16.42 -17.81 0.38
CA GLU A 30 -15.87 -18.64 1.45
C GLU A 30 -14.34 -18.62 1.45
N ARG A 31 -13.70 -18.69 0.28
CA ARG A 31 -12.24 -18.50 0.15
C ARG A 31 -11.82 -17.12 0.66
N GLY A 32 -12.56 -16.06 0.31
CA GLY A 32 -12.31 -14.71 0.80
C GLY A 32 -12.37 -14.60 2.33
N ARG A 33 -13.46 -15.10 2.95
CA ARG A 33 -13.62 -15.11 4.42
C ARG A 33 -12.56 -15.95 5.13
N ARG A 34 -12.11 -17.06 4.52
CA ARG A 34 -11.04 -17.91 5.08
C ARG A 34 -9.69 -17.19 5.03
N ALA A 35 -9.40 -16.45 3.96
CA ALA A 35 -8.19 -15.65 3.84
C ALA A 35 -8.15 -14.50 4.87
N ASP A 36 -9.26 -13.79 5.07
CA ASP A 36 -9.34 -12.69 6.05
C ASP A 36 -9.14 -13.20 7.49
N ARG A 37 -9.77 -14.33 7.85
CA ARG A 37 -9.58 -14.96 9.17
C ARG A 37 -8.12 -15.32 9.46
N ARG A 38 -7.37 -15.80 8.45
CA ARG A 38 -5.93 -16.12 8.60
C ARG A 38 -5.10 -14.85 8.87
N ARG A 39 -5.42 -13.74 8.22
CA ARG A 39 -4.73 -12.44 8.44
C ARG A 39 -4.96 -11.89 9.84
N ARG A 40 -6.16 -12.03 10.39
CA ARG A 40 -6.45 -11.55 11.75
C ARG A 40 -5.77 -12.40 12.83
N ALA A 41 -5.65 -13.71 12.61
CA ALA A 41 -5.00 -14.61 13.56
C ALA A 41 -3.50 -14.34 13.73
N THR A 42 -2.79 -13.86 12.70
CA THR A 42 -1.37 -13.55 12.79
C THR A 42 -1.07 -12.24 13.53
N TRP A 43 -2.03 -11.33 13.66
CA TRP A 43 -1.84 -10.05 14.37
C TRP A 43 -2.03 -10.16 15.89
N GLY A 44 -2.81 -11.13 16.37
CA GLY A 44 -3.11 -11.29 17.80
C GLY A 44 -1.95 -11.85 18.65
N ALA A 45 -0.94 -12.47 18.05
CA ALA A 45 0.14 -13.14 18.80
C ALA A 45 1.31 -12.21 19.20
N GLY A 46 1.38 -10.97 18.67
CA GLY A 46 2.56 -10.10 18.84
C GLY A 46 2.56 -9.16 20.04
N VAL A 47 1.42 -8.95 20.71
CA VAL A 47 1.26 -7.83 21.68
C VAL A 47 1.54 -8.23 23.15
N ALA A 48 1.71 -9.52 23.46
CA ALA A 48 1.85 -9.97 24.85
C ALA A 48 3.29 -9.95 25.43
N GLY A 49 4.30 -9.50 24.69
CA GLY A 49 5.72 -9.83 24.96
C GLY A 49 6.65 -8.73 25.48
N LEU A 50 6.24 -7.48 25.68
CA LEU A 50 7.17 -6.37 25.97
C LEU A 50 6.68 -5.46 27.10
N ALA A 51 6.62 -6.00 28.32
CA ALA A 51 6.33 -5.22 29.52
C ALA A 51 7.18 -5.61 30.73
N VAL A 52 8.47 -5.94 30.55
CA VAL A 52 9.44 -5.99 31.66
C VAL A 52 10.83 -5.71 31.10
N VAL A 53 11.35 -4.48 31.18
CA VAL A 53 12.73 -4.11 31.56
C VAL A 53 12.74 -2.59 31.71
N GLY A 54 12.69 -2.10 32.94
CA GLY A 54 12.86 -0.68 33.24
C GLY A 54 13.19 -0.48 34.71
N ILE A 55 14.32 0.19 34.94
CA ILE A 55 14.78 0.81 36.21
C ILE A 55 15.67 -0.08 37.09
N ALA A 56 16.99 0.07 36.89
CA ALA A 56 17.98 -0.10 37.94
C ALA A 56 19.14 0.88 37.70
N VAL A 57 19.20 1.98 38.45
CA VAL A 57 20.37 2.60 39.11
C VAL A 57 19.88 3.90 39.78
N GLY A 58 19.85 3.96 41.11
CA GLY A 58 19.70 5.23 41.85
C GLY A 58 19.03 5.16 43.22
N ALA A 59 19.83 4.88 44.27
CA ALA A 59 19.72 5.30 45.67
C ALA A 59 18.42 5.02 46.49
N ALA A 60 18.56 4.22 47.56
CA ALA A 60 18.50 4.67 48.97
C ALA A 60 18.05 3.52 49.91
N LEU A 61 18.77 3.41 51.03
CA LEU A 61 18.54 2.49 52.16
C LEU A 61 17.24 2.81 52.92
N VAL A 62 16.31 1.85 53.04
CA VAL A 62 15.47 1.63 54.24
C VAL A 62 15.12 0.12 54.32
N PRO A 63 15.22 -0.54 55.50
CA PRO A 63 14.87 -1.95 55.69
C PRO A 63 13.43 -2.17 56.21
N THR A 64 13.05 -3.45 56.30
CA THR A 64 11.86 -4.05 56.98
C THR A 64 10.60 -4.20 56.12
N ALA A 65 9.76 -5.23 56.25
CA ALA A 65 9.80 -6.61 56.72
C ALA A 65 8.38 -7.20 56.46
N GLY A 66 8.28 -8.49 56.10
CA GLY A 66 7.02 -9.25 56.03
C GLY A 66 6.46 -9.36 54.60
N GLY A 67 6.05 -10.51 54.07
CA GLY A 67 5.70 -11.80 54.66
C GLY A 67 4.38 -12.27 54.04
N GLY A 68 4.39 -13.40 53.31
CA GLY A 68 3.20 -14.08 52.75
C GLY A 68 3.41 -14.48 51.27
N ALA A 69 3.74 -15.74 50.93
CA ALA A 69 2.83 -16.89 50.79
C ALA A 69 1.62 -16.57 49.88
N GLY A 70 1.36 -17.17 48.72
CA GLY A 70 1.92 -18.33 48.01
C GLY A 70 1.35 -18.36 46.57
N PRO A 71 1.52 -19.46 45.82
CA PRO A 71 1.31 -19.51 44.37
C PRO A 71 -0.14 -19.84 43.98
N GLY A 72 -0.66 -19.18 42.94
CA GLY A 72 -1.96 -19.45 42.36
C GLY A 72 -1.87 -19.64 40.85
N VAL A 73 -1.69 -20.90 40.43
CA VAL A 73 -1.82 -21.36 39.05
C VAL A 73 -3.31 -21.62 38.80
N GLY A 74 -3.87 -21.08 37.72
CA GLY A 74 -5.27 -21.28 37.36
C GLY A 74 -5.51 -21.12 35.87
N ALA A 75 -5.24 -22.19 35.11
CA ALA A 75 -5.67 -22.34 33.73
C ALA A 75 -7.18 -22.63 33.68
N GLY A 76 -7.90 -21.96 32.79
CA GLY A 76 -9.32 -22.25 32.50
C GLY A 76 -9.63 -21.96 31.04
N PRO A 77 -9.84 -22.98 30.19
CA PRO A 77 -10.36 -22.81 28.84
C PRO A 77 -11.90 -22.89 28.87
N SER A 78 -12.58 -21.78 28.57
CA SER A 78 -14.02 -21.77 28.33
C SER A 78 -14.29 -21.56 26.83
N ASN A 79 -14.55 -22.67 26.15
CA ASN A 79 -15.11 -22.74 24.80
C ASN A 79 -16.64 -22.61 24.90
N PRO A 80 -17.30 -21.60 24.31
CA PRO A 80 -18.72 -21.69 24.00
C PRO A 80 -18.92 -22.28 22.61
N ALA A 81 -19.62 -23.43 22.56
CA ALA A 81 -20.10 -24.07 21.35
C ALA A 81 -21.08 -23.16 20.58
N PRO A 82 -21.10 -23.19 19.23
CA PRO A 82 -22.12 -22.50 18.45
C PRO A 82 -23.47 -23.24 18.50
N PRO A 83 -24.61 -22.53 18.50
CA PRO A 83 -25.92 -23.16 18.42
C PRO A 83 -26.16 -23.80 17.05
N SER A 84 -26.53 -25.08 17.05
CA SER A 84 -27.08 -25.78 15.89
C SER A 84 -28.52 -25.35 15.67
N VAL A 85 -28.83 -24.78 14.50
CA VAL A 85 -30.21 -24.46 14.09
C VAL A 85 -30.68 -25.55 13.15
N THR A 86 -31.67 -26.32 13.59
CA THR A 86 -32.39 -27.31 12.79
C THR A 86 -33.39 -26.58 11.91
N LEU A 87 -33.19 -26.57 10.59
CA LEU A 87 -34.19 -26.11 9.63
C LEU A 87 -35.01 -27.31 9.15
N THR A 88 -36.22 -27.45 9.71
CA THR A 88 -37.29 -28.28 9.15
C THR A 88 -38.23 -27.34 8.40
N GLY A 89 -38.23 -27.39 7.07
CA GLY A 89 -39.10 -26.55 6.24
C GLY A 89 -39.33 -27.20 4.89
N ALA A 90 -40.56 -27.63 4.64
CA ALA A 90 -41.04 -28.29 3.44
C ALA A 90 -40.84 -27.47 2.14
N PRO A 91 -40.79 -28.11 0.97
CA PRO A 91 -40.64 -27.42 -0.32
C PRO A 91 -41.89 -26.59 -0.67
N PRO A 92 -41.74 -25.33 -1.11
CA PRO A 92 -42.87 -24.56 -1.64
C PRO A 92 -43.24 -25.00 -3.07
N PRO A 93 -44.53 -24.91 -3.44
CA PRO A 93 -45.02 -25.33 -4.75
C PRO A 93 -44.60 -24.38 -5.87
N SER A 94 -44.37 -24.96 -7.05
CA SER A 94 -43.99 -24.33 -8.31
C SER A 94 -44.93 -23.18 -8.71
N ALA A 95 -44.36 -21.99 -8.89
CA ALA A 95 -45.06 -20.83 -9.45
C ALA A 95 -44.87 -20.75 -10.99
N PRO A 96 -45.82 -20.13 -11.73
CA PRO A 96 -45.83 -20.14 -13.19
C PRO A 96 -44.82 -19.17 -13.81
N SER A 97 -44.23 -19.59 -14.92
CA SER A 97 -43.30 -18.82 -15.76
C SER A 97 -43.92 -17.51 -16.27
N ALA A 98 -43.38 -16.37 -15.83
CA ALA A 98 -43.67 -15.07 -16.41
C ALA A 98 -42.80 -14.79 -17.65
N PRO A 99 -43.31 -14.12 -18.69
CA PRO A 99 -42.57 -13.82 -19.91
C PRO A 99 -41.43 -12.84 -19.63
N SER A 100 -40.24 -13.18 -20.11
CA SER A 100 -39.04 -12.34 -20.04
C SER A 100 -39.19 -11.12 -20.95
N SER A 101 -39.66 -10.01 -20.39
CA SER A 101 -39.44 -8.69 -20.98
C SER A 101 -37.97 -8.34 -20.79
N ALA A 102 -37.25 -8.32 -21.91
CA ALA A 102 -35.88 -7.83 -22.01
C ALA A 102 -35.86 -6.32 -21.73
N SER A 103 -35.80 -5.95 -20.46
CA SER A 103 -35.44 -4.60 -20.05
C SER A 103 -33.92 -4.50 -20.10
N SER A 104 -33.45 -3.77 -21.11
CA SER A 104 -32.09 -3.24 -21.25
C SER A 104 -31.77 -2.34 -20.05
N SER A 105 -31.48 -2.94 -18.89
CA SER A 105 -30.96 -2.24 -17.73
C SER A 105 -29.49 -1.92 -18.02
N THR A 106 -29.25 -0.73 -18.52
CA THR A 106 -27.94 -0.09 -18.45
C THR A 106 -27.48 -0.18 -17.00
N SER A 107 -26.39 -0.91 -16.75
CA SER A 107 -25.85 -1.15 -15.42
C SER A 107 -25.48 0.16 -14.73
N GLU A 108 -26.39 0.69 -13.90
CA GLU A 108 -26.20 1.88 -13.05
C GLU A 108 -25.15 1.71 -11.94
N THR A 109 -24.45 0.58 -11.89
CA THR A 109 -23.46 0.26 -10.86
C THR A 109 -22.02 0.57 -11.26
N LYS A 110 -21.77 1.10 -12.47
CA LYS A 110 -20.42 1.49 -12.86
C LYS A 110 -20.06 2.83 -12.21
N PRO A 111 -18.98 2.91 -11.43
CA PRO A 111 -18.50 4.19 -10.91
C PRO A 111 -18.22 5.14 -12.09
N SER A 112 -18.66 6.39 -11.95
CA SER A 112 -18.29 7.46 -12.87
C SER A 112 -16.88 7.91 -12.51
N TRP A 113 -15.95 7.84 -13.47
CA TRP A 113 -14.59 8.32 -13.31
C TRP A 113 -14.43 9.68 -14.00
N PRO A 114 -13.55 10.56 -13.49
CA PRO A 114 -13.23 11.82 -14.14
C PRO A 114 -12.67 11.65 -15.56
N ASP A 115 -12.83 12.71 -16.37
CA ASP A 115 -12.16 12.88 -17.66
C ASP A 115 -12.36 11.73 -18.66
N GLY A 116 -13.49 11.03 -18.57
CA GLY A 116 -13.84 9.94 -19.48
C GLY A 116 -13.03 8.66 -19.27
N GLN A 117 -12.37 8.50 -18.12
CA GLN A 117 -11.63 7.29 -17.79
C GLN A 117 -12.55 6.09 -17.62
N THR A 118 -12.05 4.91 -18.01
CA THR A 118 -12.77 3.64 -17.87
C THR A 118 -12.55 2.97 -16.51
N ASP A 119 -11.47 3.35 -15.82
CA ASP A 119 -11.12 2.90 -14.47
C ASP A 119 -10.45 4.02 -13.65
N ARG A 120 -10.00 3.70 -12.44
CA ARG A 120 -9.38 4.65 -11.49
C ARG A 120 -8.00 5.17 -11.97
N THR A 121 -7.33 4.44 -12.86
CA THR A 121 -5.94 4.67 -13.26
C THR A 121 -5.85 5.43 -14.58
N ALA A 122 -5.15 6.55 -14.56
CA ALA A 122 -4.86 7.31 -15.77
C ALA A 122 -3.70 6.67 -16.53
N THR A 123 -4.01 6.00 -17.64
CA THR A 123 -3.01 5.41 -18.56
C THR A 123 -2.66 6.31 -19.74
N SER A 124 -3.42 7.41 -19.94
CA SER A 124 -3.15 8.43 -20.95
C SER A 124 -3.66 9.80 -20.49
N GLY A 125 -3.31 10.85 -21.23
CA GLY A 125 -3.75 12.22 -20.96
C GLY A 125 -3.00 12.92 -19.82
N PRO A 126 -3.49 14.08 -19.35
CA PRO A 126 -2.76 14.96 -18.44
C PRO A 126 -2.31 14.31 -17.13
N HIS A 127 -3.11 13.38 -16.58
CA HIS A 127 -2.76 12.69 -15.33
C HIS A 127 -1.63 11.66 -15.54
N ALA A 128 -1.60 10.97 -16.69
CA ALA A 128 -0.49 10.07 -17.03
C ALA A 128 0.80 10.85 -17.31
N ASP A 129 0.69 11.99 -17.99
CA ASP A 129 1.82 12.89 -18.25
C ASP A 129 2.40 13.43 -16.93
N ARG A 130 1.53 13.81 -15.98
CA ARG A 130 1.94 14.30 -14.65
C ARG A 130 2.62 13.20 -13.82
N ALA A 131 2.16 11.96 -13.90
CA ALA A 131 2.84 10.82 -13.26
C ALA A 131 4.24 10.57 -13.88
N THR A 132 4.36 10.70 -15.20
CA THR A 132 5.66 10.59 -15.90
C THR A 132 6.60 11.72 -15.51
N LYS A 133 6.07 12.96 -15.42
CA LYS A 133 6.83 14.11 -14.94
C LYS A 133 7.34 13.91 -13.51
N LEU A 134 6.52 13.39 -12.61
CA LEU A 134 6.91 13.11 -11.23
C LEU A 134 8.17 12.23 -11.18
N LEU A 135 8.25 11.17 -11.98
CA LEU A 135 9.45 10.32 -12.03
C LEU A 135 10.70 11.08 -12.50
N ALA A 136 10.57 11.92 -13.53
CA ALA A 136 11.68 12.75 -14.00
C ALA A 136 12.14 13.74 -12.90
N ASP A 137 11.18 14.36 -12.20
CA ASP A 137 11.45 15.26 -11.08
C ASP A 137 12.12 14.53 -9.93
N VAL A 138 11.73 13.28 -9.64
CA VAL A 138 12.39 12.42 -8.63
C VAL A 138 13.87 12.25 -8.98
N GLY A 139 14.19 11.91 -10.23
CA GLY A 139 15.57 11.77 -10.68
C GLY A 139 16.38 13.07 -10.53
N ALA A 140 15.77 14.22 -10.83
CA ALA A 140 16.41 15.54 -10.73
C ALA A 140 16.58 16.04 -9.28
N ALA A 141 15.75 15.55 -8.35
CA ALA A 141 15.76 15.94 -6.94
C ALA A 141 16.72 15.11 -6.07
N LEU A 142 17.32 14.04 -6.62
CA LEU A 142 18.21 13.18 -5.84
C LEU A 142 19.47 13.94 -5.38
N PRO A 143 19.95 13.67 -4.15
CA PRO A 143 21.20 14.25 -3.68
C PRO A 143 22.39 13.71 -4.48
N ALA A 144 23.47 14.49 -4.52
CA ALA A 144 24.70 14.11 -5.21
C ALA A 144 25.20 12.72 -4.77
N GLY A 145 25.66 11.94 -5.74
CA GLY A 145 26.16 10.57 -5.53
C GLY A 145 25.10 9.47 -5.60
N LEU A 146 23.81 9.82 -5.56
CA LEU A 146 22.71 8.91 -5.89
C LEU A 146 22.20 9.16 -7.30
N ARG A 147 21.71 8.11 -7.96
CA ARG A 147 20.98 8.22 -9.23
C ARG A 147 19.81 7.25 -9.25
N ALA A 148 18.74 7.67 -9.91
CA ALA A 148 17.69 6.77 -10.37
C ALA A 148 18.22 6.04 -11.60
N GLU A 149 18.19 4.72 -11.59
CA GLU A 149 18.67 3.92 -12.71
C GLU A 149 17.65 2.84 -13.03
N ASP A 150 16.98 2.97 -14.17
CA ASP A 150 16.01 1.97 -14.59
C ASP A 150 16.70 0.65 -14.96
N ARG A 151 16.03 -0.44 -14.63
CA ARG A 151 16.58 -1.80 -14.71
C ARG A 151 15.47 -2.78 -15.06
N GLU A 152 15.84 -3.88 -15.69
CA GLU A 152 14.92 -4.99 -15.94
C GLU A 152 14.78 -5.88 -14.70
N ARG A 153 13.59 -6.45 -14.51
CA ARG A 153 13.32 -7.39 -13.42
C ARG A 153 13.88 -8.77 -13.74
N VAL A 154 14.76 -9.27 -12.88
CA VAL A 154 15.27 -10.64 -13.00
C VAL A 154 14.21 -11.65 -12.59
N GLY A 155 13.94 -12.62 -13.46
CA GLY A 155 12.93 -13.66 -13.27
C GLY A 155 11.50 -13.25 -13.63
N TYR A 156 11.28 -12.00 -14.03
CA TYR A 156 9.95 -11.44 -14.35
C TYR A 156 9.99 -10.54 -15.60
N PRO A 157 10.43 -11.05 -16.76
CA PRO A 157 10.59 -10.23 -17.97
C PRO A 157 9.27 -9.59 -18.45
N ASP A 158 8.14 -10.27 -18.23
CA ASP A 158 6.82 -9.79 -18.66
C ASP A 158 6.26 -8.64 -17.80
N HIS A 159 6.93 -8.32 -16.68
CA HIS A 159 6.53 -7.24 -15.78
C HIS A 159 7.12 -5.88 -16.17
N GLY A 160 7.94 -5.83 -17.23
CA GLY A 160 8.59 -4.63 -17.71
C GLY A 160 9.62 -4.06 -16.74
N PRO A 161 9.99 -2.77 -16.91
CA PRO A 161 11.03 -2.14 -16.13
C PRO A 161 10.71 -2.10 -14.63
N MET A 162 11.76 -1.95 -13.83
CA MET A 162 11.64 -1.78 -12.39
C MET A 162 11.07 -0.41 -12.03
N THR A 163 11.31 0.59 -12.86
CA THR A 163 10.70 1.91 -12.73
C THR A 163 9.22 1.85 -13.08
N ARG A 164 8.38 2.50 -12.26
CA ARG A 164 6.94 2.53 -12.44
C ARG A 164 6.41 3.91 -12.12
N VAL A 165 5.46 4.37 -12.93
CA VAL A 165 4.64 5.55 -12.66
C VAL A 165 3.17 5.18 -12.65
N GLN A 166 2.38 5.90 -11.88
CA GLN A 166 0.93 5.77 -11.88
C GLN A 166 0.30 7.08 -11.44
N GLY A 167 -0.67 7.59 -12.21
CA GLY A 167 -1.62 8.59 -11.74
C GLY A 167 -2.95 7.89 -11.53
N GLN A 168 -3.60 8.11 -10.40
CA GLN A 168 -4.91 7.51 -10.13
C GLN A 168 -5.82 8.47 -9.38
N TYR A 169 -7.10 8.41 -9.70
CA TYR A 169 -8.12 9.15 -8.96
C TYR A 169 -8.23 8.56 -7.56
N ALA A 170 -8.05 9.38 -6.52
CA ALA A 170 -8.14 8.92 -5.15
C ALA A 170 -9.55 9.10 -4.60
N ASP A 171 -10.08 10.33 -4.67
CA ASP A 171 -11.38 10.71 -4.13
C ASP A 171 -11.87 12.07 -4.67
N THR A 172 -13.07 12.49 -4.29
CA THR A 172 -13.57 13.86 -4.45
C THR A 172 -13.95 14.41 -3.08
N VAL A 173 -13.23 15.44 -2.63
CA VAL A 173 -13.44 16.07 -1.32
C VAL A 173 -13.98 17.48 -1.56
N ASP A 174 -15.18 17.77 -1.06
CA ASP A 174 -15.83 19.08 -1.20
C ASP A 174 -15.91 19.59 -2.66
N GLY A 175 -16.09 18.66 -3.61
CA GLY A 175 -16.15 18.95 -5.04
C GLY A 175 -14.79 19.11 -5.74
N VAL A 176 -13.68 18.94 -5.01
CA VAL A 176 -12.32 18.94 -5.56
C VAL A 176 -11.85 17.50 -5.75
N GLN A 177 -11.40 17.17 -6.95
CA GLN A 177 -10.80 15.87 -7.23
C GLN A 177 -9.42 15.76 -6.58
N VAL A 178 -9.23 14.72 -5.78
CA VAL A 178 -7.95 14.34 -5.20
C VAL A 178 -7.35 13.24 -6.07
N TRP A 179 -6.14 13.49 -6.54
CA TRP A 179 -5.36 12.57 -7.35
C TRP A 179 -4.16 12.09 -6.57
N GLU A 180 -3.80 10.82 -6.76
CA GLU A 180 -2.59 10.21 -6.24
C GLU A 180 -1.64 9.91 -7.40
N TYR A 181 -0.41 10.43 -7.31
CA TYR A 181 0.66 10.17 -8.26
C TYR A 181 1.77 9.40 -7.56
N THR A 182 2.09 8.22 -8.06
CA THR A 182 3.18 7.39 -7.55
C THR A 182 4.29 7.30 -8.59
N ALA A 183 5.53 7.48 -8.15
CA ALA A 183 6.75 7.12 -8.87
C ALA A 183 7.59 6.15 -8.03
N ILE A 184 7.99 5.04 -8.62
CA ILE A 184 8.88 4.04 -8.01
C ILE A 184 10.08 3.89 -8.92
N THR A 185 11.30 3.95 -8.36
CA THR A 185 12.53 3.79 -9.15
C THR A 185 13.63 3.09 -8.36
N PRO A 186 14.51 2.31 -9.01
CA PRO A 186 15.72 1.81 -8.38
C PRO A 186 16.70 2.94 -8.11
N LEU A 187 17.29 2.94 -6.91
CA LEU A 187 18.39 3.83 -6.57
C LEU A 187 19.71 3.05 -6.58
N VAL A 188 20.73 3.66 -7.17
CA VAL A 188 22.12 3.21 -7.07
C VAL A 188 23.00 4.35 -6.57
N ARG A 189 24.08 4.01 -5.86
CA ARG A 189 25.10 4.96 -5.44
C ARG A 189 26.35 4.78 -6.28
N LEU A 190 26.94 5.88 -6.73
CA LEU A 190 28.11 5.83 -7.60
C LEU A 190 29.29 5.14 -6.90
N GLY A 191 29.82 4.08 -7.52
CA GLY A 191 30.98 3.35 -7.00
C GLY A 191 30.68 2.31 -5.92
N GLU A 192 29.42 2.16 -5.52
CA GLU A 192 29.01 1.17 -4.50
C GLU A 192 28.13 0.07 -5.10
N PRO A 193 28.25 -1.17 -4.59
CA PRO A 193 27.40 -2.26 -5.02
C PRO A 193 25.99 -2.12 -4.42
N GLY A 194 25.01 -2.63 -5.17
CA GLY A 194 23.66 -2.87 -4.68
C GLY A 194 22.62 -1.86 -5.16
N VAL A 195 21.35 -2.23 -4.97
CA VAL A 195 20.19 -1.49 -5.48
C VAL A 195 19.17 -1.31 -4.37
N ALA A 196 18.83 -0.06 -4.11
CA ALA A 196 17.75 0.34 -3.22
C ALA A 196 16.47 0.66 -3.99
N LYS A 197 15.34 0.76 -3.27
CA LYS A 197 14.05 1.18 -3.80
C LYS A 197 13.70 2.55 -3.26
N LEU A 198 13.29 3.46 -4.16
CA LEU A 198 12.64 4.71 -3.80
C LEU A 198 11.20 4.70 -4.31
N ARG A 199 10.27 5.12 -3.47
CA ARG A 199 8.90 5.45 -3.84
C ARG A 199 8.62 6.90 -3.43
N VAL A 200 8.07 7.67 -4.36
CA VAL A 200 7.48 8.97 -4.08
C VAL A 200 6.01 8.88 -4.42
N GLU A 201 5.17 9.37 -3.53
CA GLU A 201 3.73 9.44 -3.70
C GLU A 201 3.25 10.84 -3.35
N VAL A 202 2.44 11.43 -4.24
CA VAL A 202 1.89 12.77 -4.09
C VAL A 202 0.38 12.68 -4.17
N GLU A 203 -0.29 13.08 -3.10
CA GLU A 203 -1.74 13.28 -3.08
C GLU A 203 -2.04 14.77 -3.21
N THR A 204 -2.82 15.17 -4.21
CA THR A 204 -3.04 16.58 -4.55
C THR A 204 -3.82 17.36 -3.48
N LYS A 205 -3.92 18.68 -3.69
CA LYS A 205 -4.73 19.60 -2.87
C LYS A 205 -6.13 19.07 -2.60
N GLY A 206 -6.67 19.44 -1.45
CA GLY A 206 -7.97 18.98 -0.99
C GLY A 206 -7.94 17.61 -0.29
N ASN A 207 -6.79 16.91 -0.29
CA ASN A 207 -6.63 15.70 0.52
C ASN A 207 -6.74 16.00 2.02
N ASN A 208 -7.86 15.58 2.62
CA ASN A 208 -8.11 15.65 4.05
C ASN A 208 -8.31 14.26 4.70
N THR A 209 -8.08 13.18 3.93
CA THR A 209 -8.23 11.79 4.39
C THR A 209 -7.16 11.47 5.44
N ILE A 210 -5.92 11.84 5.15
CA ILE A 210 -4.84 11.85 6.13
C ILE A 210 -4.82 13.25 6.73
N ARG A 211 -4.97 13.35 8.05
CA ARG A 211 -4.95 14.63 8.77
C ARG A 211 -3.62 14.85 9.47
N GLY A 212 -3.41 16.08 9.91
CA GLY A 212 -2.21 16.49 10.64
C GLY A 212 -1.01 16.74 9.72
N GLU A 213 0.08 17.13 10.36
CA GLU A 213 1.34 17.52 9.73
C GLU A 213 2.49 16.64 10.22
N ALA A 214 3.53 16.53 9.39
CA ALA A 214 4.76 15.85 9.73
C ALA A 214 4.52 14.46 10.36
N CYS A 215 4.86 14.28 11.64
CA CYS A 215 4.70 13.00 12.33
C CYS A 215 3.25 12.61 12.62
N GLU A 216 2.33 13.57 12.73
CA GLU A 216 0.91 13.22 12.87
C GLU A 216 0.40 12.52 11.61
N ALA A 217 0.75 13.05 10.43
CA ALA A 217 0.43 12.43 9.15
C ALA A 217 1.05 11.01 9.04
N ALA A 218 2.32 10.87 9.44
CA ALA A 218 3.02 9.58 9.41
C ALA A 218 2.36 8.50 10.29
N THR A 219 1.70 8.90 11.38
CA THR A 219 1.06 7.96 12.32
C THR A 219 -0.35 7.54 11.93
N GLN A 220 -1.02 8.30 11.04
CA GLN A 220 -2.41 8.05 10.66
C GLN A 220 -2.55 7.05 9.50
N GLU A 221 -1.49 6.82 8.73
CA GLU A 221 -1.56 6.04 7.51
C GLU A 221 -0.74 4.75 7.58
N PRO A 222 -1.26 3.61 7.10
CA PRO A 222 -0.45 2.44 6.76
C PRO A 222 0.21 2.60 5.37
N TYR A 223 0.77 3.78 5.06
CA TYR A 223 1.84 3.86 4.04
C TYR A 223 2.84 2.76 4.42
N PRO A 224 3.39 1.93 3.51
CA PRO A 224 3.97 0.66 3.90
C PRO A 224 5.30 0.88 4.62
N ILE A 225 5.21 1.28 5.87
CA ILE A 225 6.23 1.47 6.87
C ILE A 225 5.63 0.83 8.11
N SER A 226 6.40 -0.03 8.75
CA SER A 226 5.92 -0.79 9.89
C SER A 226 6.93 -0.65 11.02
N GLY A 227 6.48 -0.06 12.13
CA GLY A 227 7.34 0.33 13.23
C GLY A 227 8.19 1.56 12.91
N GLY A 228 9.30 1.69 13.62
CA GLY A 228 10.18 2.86 13.56
C GLY A 228 9.76 3.98 14.51
N THR A 229 10.58 5.03 14.53
CA THR A 229 10.36 6.26 15.31
C THR A 229 10.20 7.43 14.38
N CYS A 230 9.16 8.23 14.58
CA CYS A 230 8.98 9.47 13.83
C CYS A 230 9.61 10.65 14.58
N GLU A 231 10.39 11.46 13.87
CA GLU A 231 10.90 12.74 14.32
C GLU A 231 10.53 13.85 13.33
N VAL A 232 10.38 15.07 13.83
CA VAL A 232 10.18 16.24 12.97
C VAL A 232 11.55 16.80 12.61
N VAL A 233 11.85 16.84 11.30
CA VAL A 233 13.07 17.41 10.75
C VAL A 233 12.72 18.72 10.05
N GLU A 234 13.44 19.79 10.39
CA GLU A 234 13.30 21.08 9.72
C GLU A 234 14.24 21.20 8.52
N VAL A 235 13.68 21.56 7.36
CA VAL A 235 14.42 21.84 6.13
C VAL A 235 13.83 23.10 5.49
N ASP A 236 14.65 24.13 5.31
CA ASP A 236 14.25 25.40 4.68
C ASP A 236 12.98 26.02 5.29
N GLY A 237 12.86 25.96 6.62
CA GLY A 237 11.71 26.46 7.37
C GLY A 237 10.46 25.59 7.29
N ARG A 238 10.54 24.39 6.69
CA ARG A 238 9.45 23.43 6.58
C ARG A 238 9.62 22.30 7.59
N ARG A 239 8.51 21.88 8.19
CA ARG A 239 8.47 20.77 9.15
C ARG A 239 8.10 19.49 8.42
N VAL A 240 9.00 18.51 8.42
CA VAL A 240 8.82 17.23 7.74
C VAL A 240 8.87 16.10 8.76
N GLY A 241 7.90 15.19 8.73
CA GLY A 241 7.90 14.01 9.58
C GLY A 241 8.77 12.95 8.96
N VAL A 242 9.79 12.46 9.65
CA VAL A 242 10.70 11.44 9.16
C VAL A 242 10.63 10.23 10.07
N VAL A 243 10.26 9.09 9.51
CA VAL A 243 10.23 7.80 10.20
C VAL A 243 11.50 7.04 9.85
N THR A 244 12.26 6.64 10.88
CA THR A 244 13.48 5.83 10.74
C THR A 244 13.41 4.58 11.61
N GLY A 245 14.29 3.61 11.35
CA GLY A 245 14.35 2.36 12.12
C GLY A 245 13.15 1.44 11.87
N ALA A 246 12.41 1.65 10.78
CA ALA A 246 11.34 0.76 10.40
C ALA A 246 11.90 -0.55 9.82
N GLY A 247 11.19 -1.65 10.06
CA GLY A 247 11.55 -2.94 9.50
C GLY A 247 11.04 -3.06 8.07
N ALA A 248 11.94 -3.09 7.08
CA ALA A 248 11.58 -3.47 5.73
C ALA A 248 11.25 -4.98 5.66
N ASP A 249 9.98 -5.31 5.49
CA ASP A 249 9.43 -6.63 5.23
C ASP A 249 9.14 -6.72 3.74
N ARG A 250 9.97 -7.51 3.04
CA ARG A 250 9.84 -7.73 1.59
C ARG A 250 8.50 -8.33 1.20
N GLN A 251 7.85 -9.12 2.06
CA GLN A 251 6.54 -9.70 1.76
C GLN A 251 5.43 -8.66 1.88
N ARG A 252 5.62 -7.63 2.70
CA ARG A 252 4.67 -6.53 2.92
C ARG A 252 5.01 -5.27 2.13
N ASP A 253 6.09 -5.32 1.33
CA ASP A 253 6.61 -4.20 0.55
C ASP A 253 6.89 -2.95 1.41
N THR A 254 7.38 -3.13 2.64
CA THR A 254 7.63 -2.01 3.56
C THR A 254 9.00 -1.36 3.40
N TYR A 255 9.10 -0.10 3.83
CA TYR A 255 10.31 0.74 3.74
C TYR A 255 11.14 0.75 5.03
N ASP A 256 12.45 0.95 4.88
CA ASP A 256 13.40 1.10 6.00
C ASP A 256 13.26 2.50 6.65
N SER A 257 12.91 3.52 5.85
CA SER A 257 12.57 4.86 6.30
C SER A 257 11.59 5.56 5.35
N ALA A 258 10.87 6.56 5.88
CA ALA A 258 9.96 7.38 5.09
C ALA A 258 9.93 8.84 5.58
N ALA A 259 9.58 9.78 4.70
CA ALA A 259 9.30 11.17 5.04
C ALA A 259 7.91 11.60 4.55
N PHE A 260 7.28 12.47 5.31
CA PHE A 260 5.92 12.95 5.11
C PHE A 260 5.91 14.47 5.24
N TYR A 261 5.54 15.16 4.15
CA TYR A 261 5.44 16.61 4.10
C TYR A 261 4.09 17.04 3.52
N ARG A 262 3.43 17.97 4.21
CA ARG A 262 2.17 18.57 3.75
C ARG A 262 2.41 20.01 3.34
N HIS A 263 2.04 20.32 2.10
CA HIS A 263 2.02 21.69 1.59
C HIS A 263 0.84 22.49 2.18
N PRO A 264 0.92 23.83 2.22
CA PRO A 264 -0.15 24.67 2.75
C PRO A 264 -1.51 24.51 2.05
N ASP A 265 -1.55 24.06 0.80
CA ASP A 265 -2.78 23.81 0.04
C ASP A 265 -3.39 22.42 0.31
N GLY A 266 -2.77 21.63 1.20
CA GLY A 266 -3.20 20.29 1.57
C GLY A 266 -2.52 19.17 0.78
N THR A 267 -1.72 19.47 -0.25
CA THR A 267 -0.95 18.44 -0.99
C THR A 267 -0.04 17.68 -0.03
N LEU A 268 -0.11 16.35 -0.05
CA LEU A 268 0.70 15.47 0.81
C LEU A 268 1.73 14.72 -0.03
N VAL A 269 3.01 14.89 0.31
CA VAL A 269 4.13 14.18 -0.30
C VAL A 269 4.67 13.14 0.67
N LYS A 270 4.75 11.89 0.20
CA LYS A 270 5.26 10.73 0.94
C LYS A 270 6.44 10.14 0.18
N VAL A 271 7.58 10.04 0.85
CA VAL A 271 8.81 9.50 0.26
C VAL A 271 9.26 8.30 1.08
N GLY A 272 9.21 7.11 0.52
CA GLY A 272 9.67 5.87 1.15
C GLY A 272 10.95 5.34 0.51
N VAL A 273 11.89 4.88 1.31
CA VAL A 273 13.13 4.25 0.82
C VAL A 273 13.37 2.91 1.49
N SER A 274 13.78 1.92 0.71
CA SER A 274 14.27 0.64 1.22
C SER A 274 15.65 0.33 0.67
N ARG A 275 16.49 -0.31 1.49
CA ARG A 275 17.84 -0.75 1.12
C ARG A 275 17.86 -1.78 0.00
N ALA A 276 16.75 -2.47 -0.23
CA ALA A 276 16.66 -3.49 -1.26
C ALA A 276 15.49 -3.24 -2.20
N PHE A 277 15.73 -3.42 -3.49
CA PHE A 277 14.67 -3.56 -4.48
C PHE A 277 14.59 -5.03 -4.93
N GLY A 278 13.48 -5.70 -4.59
CA GLY A 278 13.24 -7.09 -4.97
C GLY A 278 13.30 -7.29 -6.49
N ASN A 279 13.78 -8.46 -6.93
CA ASN A 279 13.91 -8.85 -8.33
C ASN A 279 14.90 -7.99 -9.15
N SER A 280 15.78 -7.23 -8.49
CA SER A 280 16.85 -6.46 -9.18
C SER A 280 17.99 -7.33 -9.71
N GLY A 281 18.08 -8.58 -9.26
CA GLY A 281 19.24 -9.45 -9.51
C GLY A 281 20.52 -9.02 -8.77
N LEU A 282 20.46 -7.95 -7.96
CA LEU A 282 21.59 -7.39 -7.23
C LEU A 282 21.31 -7.42 -5.72
N PRO A 283 22.36 -7.45 -4.88
CA PRO A 283 22.18 -7.30 -3.44
C PRO A 283 21.53 -5.95 -3.12
N GLY A 284 20.86 -5.87 -1.97
CA GLY A 284 20.50 -4.58 -1.40
C GLY A 284 21.74 -3.80 -0.98
N MET A 285 21.62 -2.48 -0.87
CA MET A 285 22.66 -1.64 -0.30
C MET A 285 22.91 -2.01 1.17
N ALA A 286 24.16 -1.84 1.61
CA ALA A 286 24.53 -2.10 3.01
C ALA A 286 23.75 -1.19 3.98
N GLU A 287 23.61 0.09 3.61
CA GLU A 287 22.96 1.13 4.39
C GLU A 287 21.77 1.74 3.64
N VAL A 288 20.88 2.41 4.38
CA VAL A 288 19.77 3.18 3.79
C VAL A 288 20.38 4.34 2.99
N PRO A 289 20.07 4.50 1.70
CA PRO A 289 20.82 5.42 0.85
C PRO A 289 20.59 6.91 1.16
N LEU A 290 19.49 7.24 1.84
CA LEU A 290 19.10 8.59 2.20
C LEU A 290 19.14 8.77 3.72
N SER A 291 19.88 9.77 4.19
CA SER A 291 19.80 10.23 5.58
C SER A 291 18.44 10.86 5.88
N ALA A 292 18.09 11.00 7.16
CA ALA A 292 16.84 11.64 7.59
C ALA A 292 16.66 13.04 6.99
N ARG A 293 17.72 13.87 7.00
CA ARG A 293 17.71 15.21 6.41
C ARG A 293 17.54 15.20 4.88
N GLN A 294 18.18 14.27 4.17
CA GLN A 294 18.01 14.14 2.72
C GLN A 294 16.59 13.66 2.35
N LEU A 295 16.03 12.74 3.14
CA LEU A 295 14.66 12.26 2.95
C LEU A 295 13.65 13.39 3.21
N ALA A 296 13.88 14.19 4.26
CA ALA A 296 13.08 15.38 4.54
C ALA A 296 13.16 16.42 3.43
N ALA A 297 14.38 16.73 2.96
CA ALA A 297 14.59 17.66 1.86
C ALA A 297 13.91 17.21 0.57
N LEU A 298 13.97 15.91 0.27
CA LEU A 298 13.31 15.32 -0.90
C LEU A 298 11.78 15.43 -0.76
N ALA A 299 11.20 15.06 0.38
CA ALA A 299 9.74 15.19 0.58
C ALA A 299 9.25 16.64 0.52
N ALA A 300 10.07 17.60 0.92
CA ALA A 300 9.75 19.03 0.87
C ALA A 300 10.09 19.70 -0.48
N ASP A 301 10.60 18.96 -1.47
CA ASP A 301 11.02 19.52 -2.74
C ASP A 301 9.83 20.09 -3.53
N GLN A 302 9.96 21.33 -4.02
CA GLN A 302 8.87 22.03 -4.70
C GLN A 302 8.46 21.38 -6.02
N ARG A 303 9.32 20.56 -6.63
CA ARG A 303 8.95 19.82 -7.85
C ARG A 303 7.85 18.80 -7.60
N PHE A 304 7.61 18.40 -6.34
CA PHE A 304 6.54 17.48 -5.96
C PHE A 304 5.22 18.18 -5.62
N HIS A 305 5.19 19.51 -5.71
CA HIS A 305 3.94 20.28 -5.72
C HIS A 305 3.41 20.32 -7.16
N LEU A 306 2.58 19.34 -7.52
CA LEU A 306 2.23 19.07 -8.92
C LEU A 306 1.14 19.99 -9.50
N GLU A 307 0.70 21.02 -8.78
CA GLU A 307 -0.39 21.94 -9.16
C GLU A 307 -0.09 23.40 -8.85
#